data_AF-A0A4Q2QSA0-F1
#
_entry.id   AF-A0A4Q2QSA0-F1
#
_cell.length_a   1.000
_cell.length_b   1.000
_cell.length_c   1.000
_cell.angle_alpha   90.00
_cell.angle_beta   90.00
_cell.angle_gamma   90.00
#
_symmetry.space_group_name_H-M   'P 1'
#
loop_
_entity.id
_entity.type
_entity.pdbx_description
1 polymer ?
#
loop_
_entity_poly.entity_id
_entity_poly.type
_entity_poly.pdbx_seq_one_letter_code
_entity_poly.pdbx_strand_id
1 'polypeptide(L)'
;KSIDEVTPAEFDALLLPGGHSPDYLRGDNRFVTFTRDFVNSGKPVFAICHGPQLLINADVIRGRKLTAVKPIIIDVKNAGAEFYDQEVVVDKDQLVTSRTPDDLPAFNREALRLLGA
;
A
#
# COMPACT_ATOMS: atom_id res chain seq x y z
N LYS A 1 -6.51 -5.88 19.18
CA LYS A 1 -7.56 -4.85 19.05
C LYS A 1 -8.25 -5.06 17.71
N SER A 2 -9.58 -4.98 17.65
CA SER A 2 -10.36 -4.97 16.39
C SER A 2 -10.08 -3.69 15.59
N ILE A 3 -10.45 -3.66 14.31
CA ILE A 3 -10.42 -2.43 13.49
C ILE A 3 -11.28 -1.31 14.10
N ASP A 4 -12.32 -1.65 14.87
CA ASP A 4 -13.20 -0.71 15.55
C ASP A 4 -12.56 -0.09 16.82
N GLU A 5 -11.43 -0.64 17.28
CA GLU A 5 -10.78 -0.29 18.55
C GLU A 5 -9.41 0.37 18.34
N VAL A 6 -9.08 0.72 17.09
CA VAL A 6 -7.78 1.30 16.74
C VAL A 6 -7.93 2.50 15.82
N THR A 7 -6.94 3.38 15.87
CA THR A 7 -6.83 4.55 14.99
C THR A 7 -5.46 4.56 14.29
N PRO A 8 -5.35 5.14 13.09
CA PRO A 8 -4.07 5.34 12.42
C PRO A 8 -3.03 6.12 13.25
N ALA A 9 -3.48 6.92 14.22
CA ALA A 9 -2.61 7.72 15.08
C ALA A 9 -1.71 6.84 15.96
N GLU A 10 -2.16 5.64 16.35
CA GLU A 10 -1.48 4.74 17.28
C GLU A 10 -0.30 3.96 16.66
N PHE A 11 -0.12 4.01 15.35
CA PHE A 11 0.91 3.23 14.65
C PHE A 11 1.87 4.13 13.88
N ASP A 12 3.12 3.69 13.72
CA ASP A 12 4.12 4.44 12.97
C ASP A 12 4.11 4.15 11.46
N ALA A 13 3.69 2.95 11.06
CA ALA A 13 3.59 2.53 9.66
C ALA A 13 2.48 1.50 9.44
N LEU A 14 2.10 1.27 8.17
CA LEU A 14 1.07 0.32 7.76
C LEU A 14 1.61 -0.67 6.73
N LEU A 15 1.46 -1.98 6.98
CA LEU A 15 1.73 -3.05 6.02
C LEU A 15 0.44 -3.60 5.41
N LEU A 16 0.37 -3.64 4.08
CA LEU A 16 -0.72 -4.19 3.28
C LEU A 16 -0.21 -5.41 2.49
N PRO A 17 -0.33 -6.64 3.02
CA PRO A 17 0.10 -7.84 2.31
C PRO A 17 -0.82 -8.15 1.12
N GLY A 18 -0.34 -8.99 0.21
CA GLY A 18 -1.07 -9.43 -0.97
C GLY A 18 -1.97 -10.66 -0.72
N GLY A 19 -2.06 -11.53 -1.74
CA GLY A 19 -3.01 -12.65 -1.75
C GLY A 19 -4.45 -12.18 -1.95
N HIS A 20 -5.42 -12.95 -1.45
CA HIS A 20 -6.83 -12.59 -1.52
C HIS A 20 -7.30 -11.72 -0.35
N SER A 21 -6.44 -11.45 0.63
CA SER A 21 -6.81 -10.64 1.81
C SER A 21 -7.30 -9.23 1.41
N PRO A 22 -6.61 -8.47 0.53
CA PRO A 22 -7.08 -7.14 0.13
C PRO A 22 -8.45 -7.16 -0.55
N ASP A 23 -8.80 -8.23 -1.27
CA ASP A 23 -10.11 -8.36 -1.92
C ASP A 23 -11.25 -8.49 -0.89
N TYR A 24 -11.05 -9.27 0.17
CA TYR A 24 -12.01 -9.36 1.27
C TYR A 24 -12.12 -8.05 2.06
N LEU A 25 -10.99 -7.38 2.32
CA LEU A 25 -10.95 -6.18 3.16
C LEU A 25 -11.47 -4.93 2.45
N ARG A 26 -11.23 -4.80 1.14
CA ARG A 26 -11.58 -3.59 0.37
C ARG A 26 -13.09 -3.42 0.17
N GLY A 27 -13.89 -4.43 0.48
CA GLY A 27 -15.36 -4.37 0.52
C GLY A 27 -15.92 -3.79 1.83
N ASP A 28 -15.10 -3.61 2.86
CA ASP A 28 -15.51 -3.06 4.15
C ASP A 28 -14.91 -1.65 4.35
N ASN A 29 -15.79 -0.67 4.53
CA ASN A 29 -15.43 0.74 4.66
C ASN A 29 -14.48 1.03 5.83
N ARG A 30 -14.44 0.19 6.87
CA ARG A 30 -13.54 0.39 8.01
C ARG A 30 -12.09 0.30 7.59
N PHE A 31 -11.73 -0.70 6.79
CA PHE A 31 -10.36 -0.89 6.30
C PHE A 31 -10.00 0.12 5.20
N VAL A 32 -10.97 0.49 4.36
CA VAL A 32 -10.78 1.53 3.33
C VAL A 32 -10.52 2.89 3.97
N THR A 33 -11.32 3.28 4.97
CA THR A 33 -11.14 4.53 5.73
C THR A 33 -9.84 4.53 6.52
N PHE A 34 -9.53 3.43 7.23
CA PHE A 34 -8.26 3.30 7.93
C PHE A 34 -7.07 3.51 6.98
N THR A 35 -7.09 2.87 5.81
CA THR A 35 -6.05 3.02 4.78
C THR A 35 -5.95 4.46 4.27
N ARG A 36 -7.09 5.09 3.96
CA ARG A 36 -7.14 6.49 3.48
C ARG A 36 -6.53 7.45 4.50
N ASP A 37 -6.97 7.34 5.75
CA ASP A 37 -6.52 8.22 6.83
C ASP A 37 -5.04 7.99 7.14
N PHE A 38 -4.57 6.75 7.07
CA PHE A 38 -3.16 6.42 7.23
C PHE A 38 -2.30 7.06 6.13
N VAL A 39 -2.68 6.93 4.86
CA VAL A 39 -1.93 7.53 3.74
C VAL A 39 -1.95 9.06 3.84
N ASN A 40 -3.09 9.66 4.19
CA ASN A 40 -3.22 11.11 4.35
C ASN A 40 -2.44 11.66 5.55
N SER A 41 -2.13 10.83 6.56
CA SER A 41 -1.31 11.23 7.70
C SER A 41 0.17 11.48 7.33
N GLY A 42 0.61 11.06 6.14
CA GLY A 42 2.01 11.18 5.72
C GLY A 42 2.92 10.06 6.24
N LYS A 43 2.40 9.14 7.07
CA LYS A 43 3.17 8.01 7.61
C LYS A 43 3.51 6.95 6.54
N PRO A 44 4.59 6.19 6.71
CA PRO A 44 4.98 5.13 5.77
C PRO A 44 3.90 4.07 5.57
N VAL A 45 3.69 3.68 4.31
CA VAL A 45 2.78 2.59 3.93
C VAL A 45 3.49 1.65 2.99
N PHE A 46 3.45 0.35 3.31
CA PHE A 46 4.13 -0.70 2.58
C PHE A 46 3.08 -1.63 1.98
N ALA A 47 2.95 -1.68 0.66
CA ALA A 47 1.92 -2.50 0.00
C ALA A 47 2.52 -3.38 -1.10
N ILE A 48 2.28 -4.69 -1.04
CA ILE A 48 2.91 -5.65 -1.96
C ILE A 48 1.89 -6.53 -2.66
N CYS A 49 2.17 -6.88 -3.92
CA CYS A 49 1.34 -7.77 -4.74
C CYS A 49 -0.07 -7.21 -4.93
N HIS A 50 -1.09 -7.78 -4.28
CA HIS A 50 -2.47 -7.29 -4.30
C HIS A 50 -2.76 -6.22 -3.24
N GLY A 51 -1.84 -5.97 -2.30
CA GLY A 51 -1.98 -4.95 -1.25
C GLY A 51 -2.43 -3.57 -1.77
N PRO A 52 -1.92 -3.09 -2.92
CA PRO A 52 -2.38 -1.83 -3.52
C PRO A 52 -3.88 -1.74 -3.84
N GLN A 53 -4.65 -2.85 -3.86
CA GLN A 53 -6.11 -2.80 -4.03
C GLN A 53 -6.81 -1.98 -2.94
N LEU A 54 -6.30 -2.00 -1.69
CA LEU A 54 -6.83 -1.16 -0.62
C LEU A 54 -6.53 0.33 -0.88
N LEU A 55 -5.36 0.64 -1.45
CA LEU A 55 -4.98 2.00 -1.83
C LEU A 55 -5.84 2.54 -2.98
N ILE A 56 -6.21 1.66 -3.93
CA ILE A 56 -7.16 1.96 -5.01
C ILE A 56 -8.53 2.33 -4.41
N ASN A 57 -9.07 1.51 -3.51
CA ASN A 57 -10.38 1.78 -2.89
C ASN A 57 -10.35 2.99 -1.95
N ALA A 58 -9.21 3.28 -1.34
CA ALA A 58 -9.01 4.49 -0.56
C ALA A 58 -8.97 5.76 -1.42
N ASP A 59 -8.76 5.65 -2.74
CA ASP A 59 -8.62 6.74 -3.73
C ASP A 59 -7.49 7.73 -3.37
N VAL A 60 -6.32 7.19 -3.00
CA VAL A 60 -5.17 7.98 -2.51
C VAL A 60 -3.92 7.88 -3.40
N ILE A 61 -4.05 7.27 -4.58
CA ILE A 61 -2.91 6.95 -5.47
C ILE A 61 -2.86 7.77 -6.76
N ARG A 62 -3.83 8.65 -7.01
CA ARG A 62 -3.81 9.53 -8.19
C ARG A 62 -2.55 10.41 -8.19
N GLY A 63 -1.76 10.34 -9.27
CA GLY A 63 -0.49 11.05 -9.42
C GLY A 63 0.65 10.54 -8.53
N ARG A 64 0.48 9.39 -7.86
CA ARG A 64 1.55 8.73 -7.08
C ARG A 64 2.27 7.71 -7.95
N LYS A 65 3.57 7.50 -7.71
CA LYS A 65 4.35 6.44 -8.36
C LYS A 65 4.24 5.14 -7.57
N LEU A 66 3.91 4.03 -8.22
CA LEU A 66 3.91 2.72 -7.57
C LEU A 66 4.02 1.55 -8.54
N THR A 67 4.25 0.36 -8.00
CA THR A 67 4.16 -0.92 -8.72
C THR A 67 3.16 -1.85 -8.04
N ALA A 68 2.78 -2.94 -8.72
CA ALA A 68 1.82 -3.92 -8.23
C ALA A 68 1.90 -5.23 -9.03
N VAL A 69 1.24 -6.28 -8.54
CA VAL A 69 1.15 -7.56 -9.27
C VAL A 69 0.37 -7.40 -10.58
N LYS A 70 0.74 -8.21 -11.58
CA LYS A 70 0.26 -8.14 -12.97
C LYS A 70 -1.28 -7.98 -13.13
N PRO A 71 -2.14 -8.75 -12.44
CA PRO A 71 -3.59 -8.63 -12.61
C PRO A 71 -4.18 -7.25 -12.29
N ILE A 72 -3.58 -6.47 -11.39
CA ILE A 72 -4.15 -5.18 -10.93
C ILE A 72 -3.47 -3.96 -11.54
N ILE A 73 -2.53 -4.16 -12.48
CA ILE A 73 -1.84 -3.04 -13.15
C ILE A 73 -2.83 -2.08 -13.82
N ILE A 74 -3.88 -2.63 -14.45
CA ILE A 74 -4.88 -1.80 -15.12
C ILE A 74 -5.70 -0.98 -14.11
N ASP A 75 -6.03 -1.56 -12.96
CA ASP A 75 -6.79 -0.88 -11.91
C ASP A 75 -5.96 0.26 -11.29
N VAL A 76 -4.67 0.01 -11.06
CA VAL A 76 -3.71 1.03 -10.60
C VAL A 76 -3.65 2.22 -11.57
N LYS A 77 -3.57 1.95 -12.88
CA LYS A 77 -3.56 3.00 -13.91
C LYS A 77 -4.90 3.75 -13.98
N ASN A 78 -6.02 3.05 -13.89
CA ASN A 78 -7.36 3.65 -13.89
C ASN A 78 -7.61 4.53 -12.66
N ALA A 79 -7.03 4.16 -11.52
CA ALA A 79 -7.00 5.00 -10.31
C ALA A 79 -6.10 6.24 -10.46
N GLY A 80 -5.39 6.38 -11.58
CA GLY A 80 -4.58 7.55 -11.92
C GLY A 80 -3.16 7.53 -11.36
N ALA A 81 -2.66 6.37 -10.90
CA ALA A 81 -1.28 6.23 -10.48
C ALA A 81 -0.33 6.09 -11.67
N GLU A 82 0.91 6.53 -11.50
CA GLU A 82 2.01 6.28 -12.42
C GLU A 82 2.60 4.90 -12.13
N PHE A 83 2.33 3.93 -13.00
CA PHE A 83 2.83 2.56 -12.83
C PHE A 83 4.27 2.41 -13.35
N TYR A 84 5.13 1.79 -12.54
CA TYR A 84 6.50 1.42 -12.92
C TYR A 84 6.72 -0.09 -12.72
N ASP A 85 7.31 -0.77 -13.70
CA ASP A 85 7.68 -2.19 -13.57
C ASP A 85 9.08 -2.32 -12.95
N GLN A 86 9.13 -2.27 -11.61
CA GLN A 86 10.36 -2.34 -10.81
C GLN A 86 10.13 -3.25 -9.61
N GLU A 87 11.22 -3.84 -9.08
CA GLU A 87 11.14 -4.70 -7.88
C GLU A 87 10.55 -3.93 -6.68
N VAL A 88 10.89 -2.65 -6.55
CA VAL A 88 10.37 -1.76 -5.54
C VAL A 88 10.20 -0.37 -6.12
N VAL A 89 9.11 0.29 -5.77
CA VAL A 89 8.88 1.71 -6.06
C VAL A 89 8.63 2.42 -4.74
N VAL A 90 9.35 3.51 -4.51
CA VAL A 90 9.18 4.40 -3.35
C VAL A 90 8.72 5.76 -3.83
N ASP A 91 7.55 6.20 -3.37
CA ASP A 91 7.00 7.52 -3.68
C ASP A 91 7.00 8.42 -2.44
N LYS A 92 7.62 9.60 -2.59
CA LYS A 92 7.70 10.68 -1.59
C LYS A 92 8.17 10.23 -0.20
N ASP A 93 9.14 9.30 -0.15
CA ASP A 93 9.65 8.71 1.09
C ASP A 93 8.53 8.18 2.02
N GLN A 94 7.44 7.69 1.44
CA GLN A 94 6.25 7.28 2.19
C GLN A 94 5.69 5.94 1.68
N LEU A 95 5.34 5.88 0.39
CA LEU A 95 4.64 4.74 -0.18
C LEU A 95 5.63 3.78 -0.82
N VAL A 96 5.84 2.62 -0.22
CA VAL A 96 6.70 1.55 -0.72
C VAL A 96 5.83 0.46 -1.32
N THR A 97 6.09 0.09 -2.58
CA THR A 97 5.33 -0.95 -3.27
C THR A 97 6.21 -1.94 -4.02
N SER A 98 5.76 -3.19 -4.10
CA SER A 98 6.45 -4.30 -4.78
C SER A 98 5.45 -5.26 -5.45
N ARG A 99 5.90 -6.07 -6.42
CA ARG A 99 5.00 -6.84 -7.30
C ARG A 99 4.72 -8.24 -6.79
N THR A 100 5.73 -8.98 -6.34
CA THR A 100 5.61 -10.40 -5.96
C THR A 100 6.49 -10.73 -4.75
N PRO A 101 6.37 -11.94 -4.15
CA PRO A 101 7.28 -12.39 -3.09
C PRO A 101 8.77 -12.38 -3.49
N ASP A 102 9.10 -12.49 -4.78
CA ASP A 102 10.49 -12.40 -5.25
C ASP A 102 11.11 -11.03 -5.00
N ASP A 103 10.27 -9.99 -4.90
CA ASP A 103 10.68 -8.62 -4.63
C ASP A 103 10.84 -8.32 -3.12
N LEU A 104 10.59 -9.29 -2.22
CA LEU A 104 10.69 -9.10 -0.78
C LEU A 104 12.03 -8.53 -0.29
N PRO A 105 13.21 -8.91 -0.84
CA PRO A 105 14.48 -8.30 -0.45
C PRO A 105 14.48 -6.78 -0.65
N ALA A 106 13.96 -6.30 -1.77
CA ALA A 106 13.88 -4.88 -2.09
C ALA A 106 12.79 -4.16 -1.29
N PHE A 107 11.62 -4.80 -1.16
CA PHE A 107 10.51 -4.31 -0.34
C PHE A 107 10.93 -4.08 1.11
N ASN A 108 11.56 -5.09 1.73
CA ASN A 108 11.99 -5.04 3.12
C ASN A 108 13.09 -3.99 3.32
N ARG A 109 14.02 -3.86 2.38
CA ARG A 109 15.08 -2.84 2.42
C ARG A 109 14.49 -1.43 2.54
N GLU A 110 13.57 -1.07 1.65
CA GLU A 110 12.99 0.28 1.67
C GLU A 110 12.02 0.48 2.84
N ALA A 111 11.26 -0.55 3.24
CA ALA A 111 10.41 -0.48 4.43
C ALA A 111 11.24 -0.21 5.70
N LEU A 112 12.33 -0.94 5.91
CA LEU A 112 13.23 -0.74 7.05
C LEU A 112 13.92 0.64 7.01
N ARG A 113 14.34 1.09 5.82
CA ARG A 113 14.90 2.43 5.64
C ARG A 113 13.95 3.53 6.13
N LEU A 114 12.66 3.42 5.83
CA LEU A 114 11.65 4.40 6.28
C LEU A 114 11.29 4.28 7.76
N LEU A 115 11.52 3.12 8.38
CA LEU A 115 11.37 2.92 9.82
C LEU A 115 12.61 3.37 10.63
N GLY A 116 13.71 3.72 9.95
CA GLY A 116 14.97 4.10 10.61
C GLY A 116 15.72 2.92 11.24
N ALA A 117 15.54 1.72 10.70
CA ALA A 117 16.19 0.49 11.14
C ALA A 117 17.49 0.17 10.38
#